data_AF-A0AA38SFP8-F1
#
_entry.id   AF-A0AA38SFP8-F1
#
_cell.length_a   1.000
_cell.length_b   1.000
_cell.length_c   1.000
_cell.angle_alpha   90.00
_cell.angle_beta   90.00
_cell.angle_gamma   90.00
#
_symmetry.space_group_name_H-M   'P 1'
#
loop_
_entity.id
_entity.type
_entity.pdbx_description
1 polymer ?
#
loop_
_entity_poly.entity_id
_entity_poly.type
_entity_poly.pdbx_seq_one_letter_code
_entity_poly.pdbx_strand_id
1 'polypeptide(L)'
;MKNNNNHHNNHFSMISLFKFFNAPLHLINLLSILLFFAFGLCFGIILSFHLKNVSFNLQFTQFSLSTITSAASSAIVTPPQSTAPPAVKVGLKNYLNPPELMHDMSDEELLWRASMVPKVTDYPYKRIPKVAFMFLTKGPVVLSPVWDRFFGGNEGYYNVYVHRSNSSSNATEPEDSVFHGRRIPSKMF
;
A
#
# COMPACT_ATOMS: atom_id res chain seq x y z
N MET A 1 -52.47 -3.55 87.10
CA MET A 1 -51.90 -4.77 87.70
C MET A 1 -51.75 -5.82 86.62
N LYS A 2 -50.54 -6.40 86.49
CA LYS A 2 -50.19 -7.76 85.98
C LYS A 2 -50.60 -8.10 84.52
N ASN A 3 -49.83 -8.75 83.65
CA ASN A 3 -48.45 -9.23 83.55
C ASN A 3 -48.32 -10.08 82.27
N ASN A 4 -47.08 -10.37 81.85
CA ASN A 4 -46.62 -11.50 81.02
C ASN A 4 -46.82 -11.43 79.50
N ASN A 5 -45.91 -11.90 78.64
CA ASN A 5 -44.54 -12.42 78.76
C ASN A 5 -43.96 -12.60 77.34
N ASN A 6 -42.66 -12.36 77.20
CA ASN A 6 -41.64 -13.12 76.44
C ASN A 6 -41.98 -13.71 75.05
N HIS A 7 -41.20 -13.32 74.04
CA HIS A 7 -40.22 -14.28 73.50
C HIS A 7 -39.04 -13.60 72.81
N HIS A 8 -37.85 -14.01 73.25
CA HIS A 8 -36.55 -13.77 72.64
C HIS A 8 -36.40 -14.68 71.40
N ASN A 9 -35.60 -14.22 70.44
CA ASN A 9 -34.71 -14.99 69.53
C ASN A 9 -35.03 -15.17 68.03
N ASN A 10 -33.98 -14.85 67.25
CA ASN A 10 -33.52 -15.47 66.01
C ASN A 10 -34.09 -15.02 64.66
N HIS A 11 -33.80 -13.78 64.24
CA HIS A 11 -33.75 -13.49 62.80
C HIS A 11 -32.51 -12.72 62.36
N PHE A 12 -31.35 -13.10 62.92
CA PHE A 12 -30.04 -12.65 62.47
C PHE A 12 -29.41 -13.74 61.59
N SER A 13 -29.89 -13.95 60.35
CA SER A 13 -29.09 -14.68 59.33
C SER A 13 -29.58 -14.65 57.88
N MET A 14 -30.67 -13.97 57.49
CA MET A 14 -31.18 -14.08 56.10
C MET A 14 -31.12 -12.80 55.26
N ILE A 15 -30.69 -11.67 55.84
CA ILE A 15 -30.63 -10.39 55.12
C ILE A 15 -29.26 -10.16 54.45
N SER A 16 -28.22 -10.92 54.84
CA SER A 16 -26.88 -10.82 54.24
C SER A 16 -26.76 -11.53 52.89
N LEU A 17 -27.66 -12.47 52.57
CA LEU A 17 -27.52 -13.31 51.37
C LEU A 17 -27.98 -12.63 50.07
N PHE A 18 -28.79 -11.56 50.14
CA PHE A 18 -29.37 -10.92 48.95
C PHE A 18 -28.57 -9.74 48.38
N LYS A 19 -27.46 -9.35 49.02
CA LYS A 19 -26.56 -8.31 48.49
C LYS A 19 -25.68 -8.80 47.33
N PHE A 20 -25.76 -10.08 46.97
CA PHE A 20 -24.99 -10.69 45.89
C PHE A 20 -25.66 -10.63 44.51
N PHE A 21 -26.89 -10.15 44.36
CA PHE A 21 -27.61 -10.28 43.07
C PHE A 21 -27.30 -9.19 42.01
N ASN A 22 -26.63 -8.08 42.36
CA ASN A 22 -26.17 -7.08 41.39
C ASN A 22 -24.68 -7.18 41.01
N ALA A 23 -23.88 -7.95 41.76
CA ALA A 23 -22.51 -8.32 41.40
C ALA A 23 -22.39 -9.28 40.18
N PRO A 24 -23.27 -10.28 39.95
CA PRO A 24 -23.14 -11.20 38.83
C PRO A 24 -23.25 -10.50 37.49
N LEU A 25 -24.04 -9.43 37.37
CA LEU A 25 -24.16 -8.67 36.13
C LEU A 25 -22.84 -7.96 35.75
N HIS A 26 -22.12 -7.42 36.74
CA HIS A 26 -20.82 -6.80 36.51
C HIS A 26 -19.73 -7.84 36.18
N LEU A 27 -19.81 -9.04 36.78
CA LEU A 27 -18.92 -10.15 36.49
C LEU A 27 -19.16 -10.74 35.10
N ILE A 28 -20.42 -10.89 34.67
CA ILE A 28 -20.79 -11.34 33.32
C ILE A 28 -20.33 -10.32 32.27
N ASN A 29 -20.46 -9.02 32.54
CA ASN A 29 -19.97 -7.98 31.65
C ASN A 29 -18.44 -8.00 31.53
N LEU A 30 -17.73 -8.14 32.66
CA LEU A 30 -16.26 -8.28 32.66
C LEU A 30 -15.81 -9.55 31.93
N LEU A 31 -16.53 -10.67 32.11
CA LEU A 31 -16.27 -11.92 31.39
C LEU A 31 -16.53 -11.76 29.88
N SER A 32 -17.57 -11.03 29.49
CA SER A 32 -17.87 -10.73 28.08
C SER A 32 -16.76 -9.89 27.45
N ILE A 33 -16.27 -8.86 28.14
CA ILE A 33 -15.15 -8.02 27.68
C ILE A 33 -13.86 -8.85 27.58
N LEU A 34 -13.58 -9.70 28.56
CA LEU A 34 -12.41 -10.60 28.53
C LEU A 34 -12.49 -11.57 27.36
N LEU A 35 -13.66 -12.15 27.10
CA LEU A 35 -13.87 -13.05 25.96
C LEU A 35 -13.71 -12.30 24.64
N PHE A 36 -14.31 -11.13 24.48
CA PHE A 36 -14.16 -10.31 23.27
C PHE A 36 -12.69 -9.92 23.06
N PHE A 37 -11.98 -9.55 24.13
CA PHE A 37 -10.56 -9.26 24.09
C PHE A 37 -9.73 -10.50 23.72
N ALA A 38 -10.02 -11.66 24.30
CA ALA A 38 -9.32 -12.91 23.98
C ALA A 38 -9.55 -13.35 22.53
N PHE A 39 -10.79 -13.24 22.03
CA PHE A 39 -11.11 -13.47 20.62
C PHE A 39 -10.37 -12.49 19.71
N GLY A 40 -10.37 -11.20 20.05
CA GLY A 40 -9.62 -10.17 19.33
C GLY A 40 -8.11 -10.42 19.32
N LEU A 41 -7.54 -10.84 20.45
CA LEU A 41 -6.12 -11.16 20.58
C LEU A 41 -5.75 -12.40 19.75
N CYS A 42 -6.54 -13.48 19.83
CA CYS A 42 -6.35 -14.67 19.01
C CYS A 42 -6.46 -14.33 17.52
N PHE A 43 -7.47 -13.56 17.12
CA PHE A 43 -7.64 -13.13 15.74
C PHE A 43 -6.45 -12.27 15.27
N GLY A 44 -5.97 -11.34 16.10
CA GLY A 44 -4.79 -10.52 15.82
C GLY A 44 -3.50 -11.34 15.67
N ILE A 45 -3.30 -12.35 16.52
CA ILE A 45 -2.14 -13.26 16.44
C ILE A 45 -2.23 -14.08 15.13
N ILE A 46 -3.37 -14.70 14.84
CA ILE A 46 -3.59 -15.49 13.61
C ILE A 46 -3.37 -14.61 12.37
N LEU A 47 -3.91 -13.40 12.36
CA LEU A 47 -3.72 -12.44 11.27
C LEU A 47 -2.24 -12.04 11.11
N SER A 48 -1.53 -11.82 12.23
CA SER A 48 -0.09 -11.51 12.21
C SER A 48 0.74 -12.66 11.64
N PHE A 49 0.42 -13.91 11.98
CA PHE A 49 1.04 -15.10 11.38
C PHE A 49 0.71 -15.24 9.89
N HIS A 50 -0.53 -14.97 9.50
CA HIS A 50 -0.93 -14.99 8.09
C HIS A 50 -0.22 -13.90 7.29
N LEU A 51 -0.09 -12.68 7.82
CA LEU A 51 0.66 -11.60 7.18
C LEU A 51 2.16 -11.90 7.10
N LYS A 52 2.72 -12.65 8.07
CA LYS A 52 4.11 -13.13 8.00
C LYS A 52 4.32 -14.18 6.91
N ASN A 53 3.29 -14.99 6.62
CA ASN A 53 3.28 -15.96 5.51
C ASN A 53 2.98 -15.29 4.15
N VAL A 54 2.30 -14.14 4.14
CA VAL A 54 2.27 -13.27 2.97
C VAL A 54 3.65 -12.65 2.86
N SER A 55 4.50 -13.23 2.02
CA SER A 55 5.79 -12.66 1.66
C SER A 55 5.59 -11.33 0.94
N PHE A 56 5.35 -10.25 1.69
CA PHE A 56 5.61 -8.90 1.22
C PHE A 56 7.13 -8.75 1.17
N ASN A 57 7.73 -9.28 0.10
CA ASN A 57 9.10 -8.95 -0.28
C ASN A 57 9.09 -7.51 -0.80
N LEU A 58 8.97 -6.55 0.11
CA LEU A 58 9.27 -5.15 -0.14
C LEU A 58 10.68 -4.93 0.40
N GLN A 59 11.69 -5.38 -0.35
CA GLN A 59 13.09 -4.99 -0.14
C GLN A 59 13.25 -3.50 -0.47
N PHE A 60 12.65 -2.61 0.33
CA PHE A 60 12.69 -1.16 0.11
C PHE A 60 13.82 -0.46 0.87
N THR A 61 14.68 -1.21 1.55
CA THR A 61 15.74 -0.61 2.38
C THR A 61 17.01 -1.44 2.30
N GLN A 62 17.75 -1.31 1.20
CA GLN A 62 19.21 -1.47 1.15
C GLN A 62 19.81 -0.99 -0.17
N PHE A 63 19.46 0.23 -0.60
CA PHE A 63 20.34 0.97 -1.52
C PHE A 63 21.50 1.56 -0.70
N SER A 64 22.47 0.71 -0.35
CA SER A 64 23.77 1.20 0.09
C SER A 64 24.47 1.79 -1.13
N LEU A 65 24.34 3.11 -1.30
CA LEU A 65 25.11 3.88 -2.27
C LEU A 65 26.56 3.93 -1.79
N SER A 66 27.32 2.86 -2.03
CA SER A 66 28.77 2.89 -1.94
C SER A 66 29.26 3.71 -3.14
N THR A 67 29.41 5.02 -2.93
CA THR A 67 30.09 5.92 -3.87
C THR A 67 31.52 5.42 -4.04
N ILE A 68 31.77 4.63 -5.09
CA ILE A 68 33.13 4.33 -5.53
C ILE A 68 33.58 5.55 -6.33
N THR A 69 34.28 6.46 -5.66
CA THR A 69 35.02 7.53 -6.33
C THR A 69 36.24 6.93 -7.00
N SER A 70 36.05 6.26 -8.14
CA SER A 70 37.15 5.98 -9.06
C SER A 70 37.31 7.17 -10.00
N ALA A 71 38.24 8.06 -9.65
CA ALA A 71 38.78 9.04 -10.58
C ALA A 71 39.48 8.28 -11.71
N ALA A 72 38.81 8.14 -12.85
CA ALA A 72 39.41 7.66 -14.08
C ALA A 72 39.38 8.80 -15.10
N SER A 73 40.59 9.16 -15.52
CA SER A 73 40.95 10.30 -16.35
C SER A 73 40.19 10.40 -17.67
N SER A 74 40.00 11.65 -18.09
CA SER A 74 39.51 12.07 -19.39
C SER A 74 40.05 11.23 -20.55
N ALA A 75 39.15 10.63 -21.31
CA ALA A 75 39.37 10.31 -22.71
C ALA A 75 38.22 10.91 -23.52
N ILE A 76 38.57 11.90 -24.34
CA ILE A 76 37.70 12.51 -25.34
C ILE A 76 37.34 11.41 -26.33
N VAL A 77 36.10 10.92 -26.28
CA VAL A 77 35.53 10.07 -27.33
C VAL A 77 34.41 10.86 -27.98
N THR A 78 34.65 11.23 -29.23
CA THR A 78 33.73 11.90 -30.15
C THR A 78 32.43 11.10 -30.24
N PRO A 79 31.23 11.73 -30.19
CA PRO A 79 29.98 10.99 -30.31
C PRO A 79 29.83 10.40 -31.72
N PRO A 80 29.32 9.15 -31.86
CA PRO A 80 28.99 8.60 -33.17
C PRO A 80 27.77 9.34 -33.73
N GLN A 81 27.92 9.78 -34.97
CA GLN A 81 26.88 10.36 -35.79
C GLN A 81 25.81 9.29 -36.07
N SER A 82 24.75 9.25 -35.26
CA SER A 82 23.56 8.44 -35.54
C SER A 82 22.46 9.32 -36.12
N THR A 83 22.04 8.97 -37.33
CA THR A 83 20.99 9.61 -38.13
C THR A 83 19.65 9.52 -37.41
N ALA A 84 19.28 10.55 -36.64
CA ALA A 84 17.95 10.68 -36.06
C ALA A 84 16.94 11.24 -37.09
N PRO A 85 15.67 10.78 -37.11
CA PRO A 85 14.61 11.33 -37.95
C PRO A 85 14.35 12.81 -37.63
N PRO A 86 13.73 13.59 -38.54
CA PRO A 86 13.71 15.05 -38.46
C PRO A 86 13.16 15.50 -37.11
N ALA A 87 13.94 16.31 -36.40
CA ALA A 87 13.57 16.93 -35.14
C ALA A 87 12.32 17.79 -35.35
N VAL A 88 11.16 17.17 -35.12
CA VAL A 88 9.90 17.91 -34.96
C VAL A 88 10.16 18.88 -33.82
N LYS A 89 10.02 20.18 -34.08
CA LYS A 89 10.14 21.23 -33.04
C LYS A 89 8.94 21.11 -32.10
N VAL A 90 9.01 20.12 -31.22
CA VAL A 90 8.00 19.82 -30.20
C VAL A 90 8.13 20.90 -29.11
N GLY A 91 7.16 21.82 -29.06
CA GLY A 91 7.16 22.89 -28.05
C GLY A 91 7.05 22.34 -26.63
N LEU A 92 7.53 23.10 -25.63
CA LEU A 92 7.62 22.70 -24.22
C LEU A 92 6.32 22.09 -23.65
N LYS A 93 5.17 22.58 -24.13
CA LYS A 93 3.82 22.10 -23.80
C LYS A 93 3.60 20.59 -24.05
N ASN A 94 4.23 20.02 -25.07
CA ASN A 94 4.07 18.60 -25.40
C ASN A 94 4.85 17.69 -24.44
N TYR A 95 5.84 18.22 -23.71
CA TYR A 95 6.52 17.50 -22.61
C TYR A 95 5.69 17.46 -21.32
N LEU A 96 4.59 18.22 -21.23
CA LEU A 96 3.66 18.18 -20.10
C LEU A 96 2.63 17.07 -20.25
N ASN A 97 2.37 16.64 -21.49
CA ASN A 97 1.53 15.47 -21.73
C ASN A 97 2.31 14.22 -21.30
N PRO A 98 1.67 13.27 -20.60
CA PRO A 98 2.30 11.99 -20.32
C PRO A 98 2.73 11.40 -21.68
N PRO A 99 4.04 11.14 -21.90
CA PRO A 99 4.45 10.40 -23.08
C PRO A 99 3.73 9.06 -23.08
N GLU A 100 3.56 8.50 -24.28
CA GLU A 100 3.09 7.13 -24.45
C GLU A 100 3.84 6.22 -23.47
N LEU A 101 3.09 5.40 -22.72
CA LEU A 101 3.66 4.59 -21.63
C LEU A 101 4.64 3.52 -22.14
N MET A 102 4.69 3.32 -23.46
CA MET A 102 5.58 2.40 -24.15
C MET A 102 6.82 3.16 -24.65
N HIS A 103 8.00 2.63 -24.35
CA HIS A 103 9.27 3.13 -24.87
C HIS A 103 9.89 2.10 -25.81
N ASP A 104 10.71 2.58 -26.75
CA ASP A 104 11.46 1.74 -27.69
C ASP A 104 12.89 1.44 -27.23
N MET A 105 13.22 1.74 -25.97
CA MET A 105 14.56 1.51 -25.40
C MET A 105 14.79 0.05 -25.02
N SER A 106 16.04 -0.41 -25.17
CA SER A 106 16.48 -1.72 -24.66
C SER A 106 16.64 -1.73 -23.13
N ASP A 107 16.74 -2.91 -22.52
CA ASP A 107 16.87 -3.06 -21.07
C ASP A 107 18.20 -2.44 -20.57
N GLU A 108 19.27 -2.55 -21.36
CA GLU A 108 20.58 -1.97 -21.08
C GLU A 108 20.53 -0.44 -21.11
N GLU A 109 19.83 0.13 -22.09
CA GLU A 109 19.62 1.57 -22.19
C GLU A 109 18.77 2.09 -21.03
N LEU A 110 17.71 1.38 -20.65
CA LEU A 110 16.90 1.71 -19.47
C LEU A 110 17.75 1.71 -18.20
N LEU A 111 18.53 0.65 -17.98
CA LEU A 111 19.41 0.52 -16.81
C LEU A 111 20.45 1.64 -16.78
N TRP A 112 21.07 1.93 -17.92
CA TRP A 112 22.02 3.03 -18.04
C TRP A 112 21.35 4.37 -17.70
N ARG A 113 20.15 4.65 -18.22
CA ARG A 113 19.41 5.88 -17.90
C ARG A 113 18.99 5.96 -16.43
N ALA A 114 18.55 4.85 -15.85
CA ALA A 114 18.14 4.77 -14.45
C ALA A 114 19.32 4.93 -13.48
N SER A 115 20.54 4.57 -13.91
CA SER A 115 21.76 4.72 -13.11
C SER A 115 22.27 6.17 -13.00
N MET A 116 21.77 7.09 -13.85
CA MET A 116 22.24 8.47 -13.86
C MET A 116 21.65 9.31 -12.73
N VAL A 117 22.47 10.17 -12.13
CA VAL A 117 22.00 11.19 -11.19
C VAL A 117 21.34 12.34 -11.97
N PRO A 118 20.09 12.74 -11.64
CA PRO A 118 19.45 13.89 -12.26
C PRO A 118 20.28 15.15 -12.01
N LYS A 119 20.78 15.78 -13.07
CA LYS A 119 21.56 17.03 -13.00
C LYS A 119 20.71 18.29 -13.15
N VAL A 120 19.39 18.14 -13.35
CA VAL A 120 18.49 19.28 -13.57
C VAL A 120 18.12 19.88 -12.22
N THR A 121 18.59 21.10 -11.96
CA THR A 121 18.30 21.87 -10.75
C THR A 121 16.91 22.51 -10.82
N ASP A 122 16.59 23.13 -11.96
CA ASP A 122 15.35 23.86 -12.17
C ASP A 122 14.68 23.43 -13.47
N TYR A 123 13.36 23.26 -13.41
CA TYR A 123 12.55 22.93 -14.58
C TYR A 123 11.83 24.18 -15.10
N PRO A 124 11.71 24.36 -16.42
CA PRO A 124 11.02 25.51 -17.01
C PRO A 124 9.49 25.45 -16.86
N TYR A 125 8.99 24.60 -15.96
CA TYR A 125 7.59 24.37 -15.66
C TYR A 125 7.45 23.91 -14.20
N LYS A 126 6.29 24.21 -13.61
CA LYS A 126 5.97 23.78 -12.26
C LYS A 126 5.80 22.27 -12.22
N ARG A 127 6.72 21.57 -11.56
CA ARG A 127 6.56 20.13 -11.29
C ARG A 127 5.61 19.93 -10.13
N ILE A 128 4.61 19.10 -10.37
CA ILE A 128 3.71 18.60 -9.33
C ILE A 128 4.35 17.32 -8.81
N PRO A 129 4.63 17.19 -7.50
CA PRO A 129 5.06 15.94 -6.91
C PRO A 129 4.01 14.85 -7.16
N LYS A 130 4.43 13.70 -7.69
CA LYS A 130 3.53 12.57 -8.00
C LYS A 130 3.97 11.31 -7.27
N VAL A 131 3.00 10.51 -6.84
CA VAL A 131 3.24 9.19 -6.25
C VAL A 131 3.01 8.09 -7.30
N ALA A 132 3.94 7.14 -7.40
CA ALA A 132 3.79 5.99 -8.30
C ALA A 132 3.29 4.76 -7.51
N PHE A 133 2.20 4.16 -7.98
CA PHE A 133 1.66 2.92 -7.45
C PHE A 133 1.89 1.78 -8.45
N MET A 134 2.51 0.69 -7.98
CA MET A 134 2.77 -0.50 -8.79
C MET A 134 1.96 -1.68 -8.25
N PHE A 135 1.11 -2.27 -9.10
CA PHE A 135 0.30 -3.44 -8.78
C PHE A 135 0.85 -4.65 -9.51
N LEU A 136 1.39 -5.62 -8.76
CA LEU A 136 1.87 -6.88 -9.28
C LEU A 136 0.80 -7.95 -9.06
N THR A 137 0.09 -8.35 -10.12
CA THR A 137 -1.06 -9.25 -9.99
C THR A 137 -0.98 -10.44 -10.95
N LYS A 138 -1.49 -11.59 -10.52
CA LYS A 138 -1.66 -12.74 -11.43
C LYS A 138 -2.94 -12.67 -12.28
N GLY A 139 -3.80 -11.68 -12.05
CA GLY A 139 -5.09 -11.52 -12.71
C GLY A 139 -5.63 -10.09 -12.55
N PRO A 140 -6.96 -9.87 -12.55
CA PRO A 140 -7.55 -8.56 -12.29
C PRO A 140 -7.06 -7.96 -10.97
N VAL A 141 -7.00 -6.62 -10.90
CA VAL A 141 -6.57 -5.94 -9.67
C VAL A 141 -7.64 -6.16 -8.59
N VAL A 142 -7.24 -6.79 -7.50
CA VAL A 142 -8.12 -7.00 -6.35
C VAL A 142 -8.56 -5.66 -5.78
N LEU A 143 -9.84 -5.57 -5.40
CA LEU A 143 -10.45 -4.34 -4.87
C LEU A 143 -10.41 -3.16 -5.85
N SER A 144 -10.39 -3.40 -7.17
CA SER A 144 -10.43 -2.34 -8.19
C SER A 144 -11.44 -1.23 -7.88
N PRO A 145 -12.70 -1.52 -7.52
CA PRO A 145 -13.69 -0.46 -7.24
C PRO A 145 -13.35 0.41 -6.02
N VAL A 146 -12.58 -0.09 -5.06
CA VAL A 146 -12.10 0.69 -3.91
C VAL A 146 -10.96 1.59 -4.34
N TRP A 147 -10.03 1.06 -5.14
CA TRP A 147 -8.94 1.85 -5.70
C TRP A 147 -9.44 2.96 -6.62
N ASP A 148 -10.44 2.69 -7.47
CA ASP A 148 -11.06 3.71 -8.31
C ASP A 148 -11.59 4.89 -7.46
N ARG A 149 -12.19 4.60 -6.30
CA ARG A 149 -12.63 5.64 -5.35
C ARG A 149 -11.49 6.34 -4.62
N PHE A 150 -10.42 5.62 -4.29
CA PHE A 150 -9.23 6.18 -3.65
C PHE A 150 -8.52 7.18 -4.57
N PHE A 151 -8.45 6.86 -5.86
CA PHE A 151 -7.78 7.67 -6.86
C PHE A 151 -8.65 8.78 -7.45
N GLY A 152 -9.98 8.63 -7.40
CA GLY A 152 -10.92 9.63 -7.91
C GLY A 152 -10.71 11.01 -7.30
N GLY A 153 -10.68 12.04 -8.16
CA GLY A 153 -10.49 13.44 -7.76
C GLY A 153 -9.04 13.83 -7.45
N ASN A 154 -8.09 12.88 -7.56
CA ASN A 154 -6.66 13.13 -7.36
C ASN A 154 -5.87 13.03 -8.68
N GLU A 155 -6.54 13.21 -9.82
CA GLU A 155 -5.95 13.04 -11.14
C GLU A 155 -4.72 13.96 -11.30
N GLY A 156 -3.61 13.40 -11.78
CA GLY A 156 -2.37 14.15 -11.98
C GLY A 156 -1.40 14.17 -10.78
N TYR A 157 -1.83 13.74 -9.59
CA TYR A 157 -0.95 13.58 -8.42
C TYR A 157 -0.40 12.16 -8.25
N TYR A 158 -0.81 11.24 -9.11
CA TYR A 158 -0.35 9.86 -9.07
C TYR A 158 -0.15 9.28 -10.47
N ASN A 159 0.61 8.19 -10.54
CA ASN A 159 0.66 7.29 -11.68
C ASN A 159 0.39 5.87 -11.20
N VAL A 160 -0.43 5.12 -11.91
CA VAL A 160 -0.72 3.71 -11.63
C VAL A 160 -0.07 2.85 -12.71
N TYR A 161 0.62 1.80 -12.30
CA TYR A 161 1.25 0.80 -13.16
C TYR A 161 0.77 -0.59 -12.74
N VAL A 162 0.39 -1.41 -13.71
CA VAL A 162 -0.11 -2.77 -13.45
C VAL A 162 0.72 -3.77 -14.23
N HIS A 163 1.44 -4.63 -13.50
CA HIS A 163 2.11 -5.78 -14.09
C HIS A 163 1.27 -7.03 -13.86
N ARG A 164 0.83 -7.66 -14.96
CA ARG A 164 0.09 -8.93 -14.92
C ARG A 164 0.97 -10.10 -15.35
N SER A 165 0.73 -11.28 -14.75
CA SER A 165 1.26 -12.54 -15.28
C SER A 165 0.71 -12.81 -16.68
N ASN A 166 1.56 -13.27 -17.61
CA ASN A 166 1.21 -13.60 -19.00
C ASN A 166 0.16 -14.70 -19.13
N SER A 167 -0.03 -15.50 -18.09
CA SER A 167 -1.05 -16.56 -18.05
C SER A 167 -2.47 -16.03 -17.84
N SER A 168 -2.63 -14.74 -17.50
CA SER A 168 -3.95 -14.13 -17.30
C SER A 168 -4.50 -13.57 -18.61
N SER A 169 -5.75 -13.94 -18.89
CA SER A 169 -6.53 -13.58 -20.06
C SER A 169 -6.47 -12.07 -20.39
N ASN A 170 -6.75 -11.74 -21.65
CA ASN A 170 -6.91 -10.38 -22.18
C ASN A 170 -8.14 -9.67 -21.59
N ALA A 171 -8.31 -9.70 -20.27
CA ALA A 171 -9.31 -8.93 -19.57
C ALA A 171 -8.93 -7.45 -19.70
N THR A 172 -9.68 -6.75 -20.54
CA THR A 172 -9.62 -5.30 -20.69
C THR A 172 -10.34 -4.67 -19.51
N GLU A 173 -9.69 -3.70 -18.87
CA GLU A 173 -10.33 -2.92 -17.81
C GLU A 173 -11.35 -1.94 -18.43
N PRO A 174 -12.47 -1.66 -17.74
CA PRO A 174 -13.40 -0.62 -18.16
C PRO A 174 -12.68 0.70 -18.45
N GLU A 175 -13.09 1.44 -19.48
CA GLU A 175 -12.44 2.71 -19.86
C GLU A 175 -12.43 3.75 -18.73
N ASP A 176 -13.45 3.70 -17.87
CA ASP A 176 -13.59 4.61 -16.72
C ASP A 176 -12.71 4.20 -15.51
N SER A 177 -12.02 3.06 -15.56
CA SER A 177 -11.18 2.60 -14.45
C SER A 177 -9.79 3.25 -14.47
N VAL A 178 -9.25 3.51 -13.28
CA VAL A 178 -7.88 4.02 -13.11
C VAL A 178 -6.81 3.08 -13.68
N PHE A 179 -7.13 1.80 -13.83
CA PHE A 179 -6.23 0.77 -14.34
C PHE A 179 -6.26 0.66 -15.87
N HIS A 180 -7.18 1.35 -16.55
CA HIS A 180 -7.29 1.32 -18.01
C HIS A 180 -6.01 1.83 -18.68
N GLY A 181 -5.50 1.07 -19.66
CA GLY A 181 -4.26 1.41 -20.37
C GLY A 181 -3.00 1.45 -19.51
N ARG A 182 -3.04 1.00 -18.25
CA ARG A 182 -1.91 1.04 -17.30
C ARG A 182 -1.12 -0.27 -17.23
N ARG A 183 -1.40 -1.22 -18.12
CA ARG A 183 -0.76 -2.53 -18.13
C ARG A 183 0.65 -2.43 -18.72
N ILE A 184 1.64 -2.91 -17.96
CA ILE A 184 3.01 -3.11 -18.45
C ILE A 184 3.14 -4.58 -18.88
N PRO A 185 3.45 -4.86 -20.16
CA PRO A 185 3.70 -6.22 -20.62
C PRO A 185 5.01 -6.76 -20.02
N SER A 186 5.07 -8.06 -19.76
CA SER A 186 6.35 -8.68 -19.44
C SER A 186 7.10 -9.05 -20.71
N LYS A 187 8.42 -8.98 -20.67
CA LYS A 187 9.29 -9.45 -21.75
C LYS A 187 9.19 -10.98 -21.82
N MET A 188 8.86 -11.50 -23.01
CA MET A 188 9.03 -12.91 -23.29
C MET A 188 10.53 -13.14 -23.52
N PHE A 189 11.14 -14.01 -22.72
CA PHE A 189 12.52 -14.45 -22.91
C PHE A 189 12.59 -15.50 -24.01
#